data_AF-A0A6A3AK55-F1
#
_entry.id   AF-A0A6A3AK55-F1
#
_cell.length_a   1.000
_cell.length_b   1.000
_cell.length_c   1.000
_cell.angle_alpha   90.00
_cell.angle_beta   90.00
_cell.angle_gamma   90.00
#
_symmetry.space_group_name_H-M   'P 1'
#
loop_
_entity.id
_entity.type
_entity.pdbx_description
1 polymer ?
#
loop_
_entity_poly.entity_id
_entity_poly.type
_entity_poly.pdbx_seq_one_letter_code
_entity_poly.pdbx_strand_id
1 'polypeptide(L)'
;MSSWLGASVFSLGEWLIKKMPFISYIYSASKQISAAISPDQKSKAFKEVAIIRHPRIGEYVFGFITSTVILHGSSGSEELNCVYVPSNHLYIGDIFLISSNDIIKPNLSVREGIEIVISGGMSVPRILTTLDAQANEGMDIAGLQDSIATQVDGG
;
A
#
# COMPACT_ATOMS: atom_id res chain seq x y z
N MET A 1 -26.03 -39.18 29.15
CA MET A 1 -25.84 -39.28 27.69
C MET A 1 -25.26 -37.97 27.16
N SER A 2 -23.95 -37.73 27.30
CA SER A 2 -23.33 -36.45 26.90
C SER A 2 -21.95 -36.59 26.23
N SER A 3 -21.49 -37.81 25.93
CA SER A 3 -20.14 -38.05 25.38
C SER A 3 -20.07 -38.19 23.84
N TRP A 4 -21.21 -38.17 23.14
CA TRP A 4 -21.23 -38.43 21.68
C TRP A 4 -21.31 -37.15 20.82
N LEU A 5 -21.85 -36.06 21.37
CA LEU A 5 -21.93 -34.76 20.70
C LEU A 5 -20.56 -34.06 20.67
N GLY A 6 -19.77 -34.17 21.75
CA GLY A 6 -18.43 -33.55 21.82
C GLY A 6 -17.43 -34.16 20.84
N ALA A 7 -17.39 -35.50 20.74
CA ALA A 7 -16.49 -36.20 19.82
C ALA A 7 -16.83 -35.95 18.34
N SER A 8 -18.13 -35.77 18.03
CA SER A 8 -18.59 -35.49 16.66
C SER A 8 -18.26 -34.06 16.20
N VAL A 9 -18.36 -33.06 17.09
CA VAL A 9 -17.97 -31.67 16.77
C VAL A 9 -16.46 -31.55 16.64
N PHE A 10 -15.69 -32.25 17.49
CA PHE A 10 -14.24 -32.24 17.42
C PHE A 10 -13.71 -32.89 16.13
N SER A 11 -14.29 -34.02 15.72
CA SER A 11 -13.94 -34.69 14.47
C SER A 11 -14.39 -33.94 13.21
N LEU A 12 -15.54 -33.23 13.25
CA LEU A 12 -15.93 -32.30 12.17
C LEU A 12 -14.94 -31.14 12.04
N GLY A 13 -14.48 -30.59 13.16
CA GLY A 13 -13.48 -29.52 13.19
C GLY A 13 -12.15 -29.96 12.58
N GLU A 14 -11.64 -31.13 12.97
CA GLU A 14 -10.41 -31.69 12.40
C GLU A 14 -10.54 -31.99 10.89
N TRP A 15 -11.70 -32.49 10.45
CA TRP A 15 -11.96 -32.74 9.03
C TRP A 15 -12.07 -31.44 8.22
N LEU A 16 -12.72 -30.41 8.77
CA LEU A 16 -12.83 -29.10 8.14
C LEU A 16 -11.47 -28.39 8.03
N ILE A 17 -10.64 -28.48 9.08
CA ILE A 17 -9.26 -27.97 9.08
C ILE A 17 -8.38 -28.72 8.06
N LYS A 18 -8.46 -30.06 8.00
CA LYS A 18 -7.69 -30.88 7.03
C LYS A 18 -8.13 -30.69 5.58
N LYS A 19 -9.40 -30.32 5.34
CA LYS A 19 -10.01 -30.26 4.00
C LYS A 19 -10.19 -28.83 3.46
N MET A 20 -9.72 -27.80 4.17
CA MET A 20 -9.69 -26.42 3.66
C MET A 20 -8.29 -26.06 3.12
N PRO A 21 -7.99 -26.33 1.83
CA PRO A 21 -6.75 -25.86 1.18
C PRO A 21 -6.63 -24.32 1.13
N PHE A 22 -7.70 -23.59 1.48
CA PHE A 22 -7.72 -22.12 1.54
C PHE A 22 -7.29 -21.55 2.90
N ILE A 23 -7.43 -22.28 4.01
CA ILE A 23 -7.05 -21.77 5.34
C ILE A 23 -5.53 -21.61 5.42
N SER A 24 -4.77 -22.55 4.87
CA SER A 24 -3.31 -22.45 4.81
C SER A 24 -2.88 -21.23 3.99
N TYR A 25 -3.63 -20.88 2.94
CA TYR A 25 -3.37 -19.74 2.08
C TYR A 25 -3.65 -18.41 2.78
N ILE A 26 -4.80 -18.29 3.47
CA ILE A 26 -5.16 -17.11 4.27
C ILE A 26 -4.21 -16.94 5.46
N TYR A 27 -3.89 -18.02 6.18
CA TYR A 27 -2.90 -17.97 7.26
C TYR A 27 -1.49 -17.68 6.73
N SER A 28 -1.12 -18.14 5.54
CA SER A 28 0.18 -17.82 4.93
C SER A 28 0.25 -16.37 4.45
N ALA A 29 -0.81 -15.86 3.82
CA ALA A 29 -0.92 -14.46 3.42
C ALA A 29 -0.92 -13.55 4.66
N SER A 30 -1.76 -13.87 5.66
CA SER A 30 -1.80 -13.15 6.94
C SER A 30 -0.46 -13.21 7.65
N LYS A 31 0.23 -14.36 7.65
CA LYS A 31 1.57 -14.49 8.24
C LYS A 31 2.64 -13.73 7.44
N GLN A 32 2.56 -13.68 6.11
CA GLN A 32 3.48 -12.88 5.28
C GLN A 32 3.25 -11.38 5.50
N ILE A 33 1.99 -10.96 5.62
CA ILE A 33 1.60 -9.58 5.98
C ILE A 33 2.07 -9.26 7.40
N SER A 34 1.82 -10.12 8.38
CA SER A 34 2.29 -9.94 9.77
C SER A 34 3.81 -9.98 9.88
N ALA A 35 4.50 -10.80 9.09
CA ALA A 35 5.96 -10.83 9.03
C ALA A 35 6.52 -9.55 8.38
N ALA A 36 5.84 -9.01 7.37
CA ALA A 36 6.14 -7.71 6.77
C ALA A 36 5.88 -6.51 7.69
N ILE A 37 5.09 -6.69 8.75
CA ILE A 37 4.76 -5.68 9.77
C ILE A 37 5.55 -5.92 11.08
N SER A 38 6.33 -7.01 11.17
CA SER A 38 7.08 -7.35 12.38
C SER A 38 8.11 -6.25 12.71
N PRO A 39 8.16 -5.71 13.94
CA PRO A 39 8.99 -4.55 14.29
C PRO A 39 10.50 -4.80 14.17
N ASP A 40 10.93 -6.06 14.05
CA ASP A 40 12.32 -6.48 14.24
C ASP A 40 13.13 -6.60 12.94
N GLN A 41 12.56 -6.19 11.80
CA GLN A 41 13.28 -6.05 10.53
C GLN A 41 13.04 -4.65 9.97
N LYS A 42 14.11 -3.90 9.69
CA LYS A 42 14.12 -2.54 9.14
C LYS A 42 13.53 -2.41 7.71
N SER A 43 12.58 -3.25 7.32
CA SER A 43 12.04 -3.32 5.97
C SER A 43 10.51 -3.43 6.02
N LYS A 44 9.83 -2.28 6.00
CA LYS A 44 8.40 -2.19 5.66
C LYS A 44 8.22 -2.80 4.26
N ALA A 45 7.57 -3.96 4.12
CA ALA A 45 7.43 -4.60 2.80
C ALA A 45 6.60 -3.77 1.80
N PHE A 46 5.72 -2.90 2.32
CA PHE A 46 5.03 -1.85 1.57
C PHE A 46 5.36 -0.53 2.25
N LYS A 47 6.06 0.34 1.55
CA LYS A 47 6.51 1.61 2.09
C LYS A 47 5.42 2.67 1.97
N GLU A 48 4.83 2.77 0.78
CA GLU A 48 3.95 3.87 0.37
C GLU A 48 2.91 3.38 -0.65
N VAL A 49 1.76 4.06 -0.71
CA VAL A 49 0.78 3.91 -1.80
C VAL A 49 1.29 4.71 -3.00
N ALA A 50 1.11 4.17 -4.19
CA ALA A 50 1.45 4.82 -5.45
C ALA A 50 0.24 4.82 -6.38
N ILE A 51 0.13 5.89 -7.16
CA ILE A 51 -0.73 5.95 -8.34
C ILE A 51 0.20 6.10 -9.53
N ILE A 52 0.05 5.22 -10.51
CA ILE A 52 0.88 5.21 -11.72
C ILE A 52 -0.01 5.30 -12.96
N ARG A 53 0.55 5.84 -14.04
CA ARG A 53 -0.12 5.88 -15.35
C ARG A 53 -0.12 4.48 -15.95
N HIS A 54 -1.29 4.02 -16.39
CA HIS A 54 -1.42 2.76 -17.13
C HIS A 54 -1.08 2.99 -18.62
N PRO A 55 -0.67 1.97 -19.41
CA PRO A 55 -0.27 2.16 -20.81
C PRO A 55 -1.32 2.83 -21.71
N ARG A 56 -2.59 2.81 -21.31
CA ARG A 56 -3.66 3.54 -22.00
C ARG A 56 -3.77 4.96 -21.46
N ILE A 57 -3.82 5.92 -22.38
CA ILE A 57 -3.93 7.34 -22.06
C ILE A 57 -5.21 7.58 -21.25
N GLY A 58 -5.06 8.25 -20.11
CA GLY A 58 -6.16 8.59 -19.20
C GLY A 58 -6.47 7.52 -18.15
N GLU A 59 -5.82 6.36 -18.17
CA GLU A 59 -5.96 5.33 -17.15
C GLU A 59 -4.87 5.47 -16.07
N TYR A 60 -5.30 5.34 -14.82
CA TYR A 60 -4.44 5.34 -13.63
C TYR A 60 -4.72 4.07 -12.83
N VAL A 61 -3.68 3.52 -12.21
CA VAL A 61 -3.80 2.34 -11.36
C VAL A 61 -3.19 2.59 -10.00
N PHE A 62 -3.83 2.03 -8.99
CA PHE A 62 -3.28 1.96 -7.64
C PHE A 62 -2.23 0.86 -7.57
N GLY A 63 -1.14 1.17 -6.89
CA GLY A 63 -0.10 0.22 -6.56
C GLY A 63 0.55 0.56 -5.23
N PHE A 64 1.53 -0.24 -4.86
CA PHE A 64 2.28 -0.06 -3.63
C PHE A 64 3.78 -0.08 -3.93
N ILE A 65 4.49 0.92 -3.43
CA ILE A 65 5.94 0.95 -3.50
C ILE A 65 6.48 -0.07 -2.50
N THR A 66 7.18 -1.07 -3.01
CA THR A 66 7.75 -2.17 -2.20
C THR A 66 9.24 -1.91 -1.92
N SER A 67 9.97 -1.46 -2.94
CA SER A 67 11.39 -1.20 -2.86
C SER A 67 11.83 -0.16 -3.89
N THR A 68 13.08 0.26 -3.76
CA THR A 68 13.77 1.13 -4.71
C THR A 68 15.01 0.39 -5.16
N VAL A 69 15.26 0.37 -6.47
CA VAL A 69 16.34 -0.37 -7.11
C VAL A 69 17.15 0.58 -7.98
N ILE A 70 18.46 0.34 -8.07
CA ILE A 70 19.34 1.06 -8.98
C ILE A 70 19.59 0.13 -10.17
N LEU A 71 19.07 0.51 -11.34
CA LEU A 71 19.30 -0.19 -12.59
C LEU A 71 20.59 0.33 -13.22
N HIS A 72 21.61 -0.52 -13.29
CA HIS A 72 22.86 -0.21 -13.99
C HIS A 72 22.75 -0.59 -15.47
N GLY A 73 22.77 0.39 -16.34
CA GLY A 73 22.80 0.22 -17.80
C GLY A 73 24.10 0.74 -18.42
N SER A 74 24.28 0.48 -19.71
CA SER A 74 25.40 1.00 -20.51
C SER A 74 25.45 2.53 -20.58
N SER A 75 24.32 3.20 -20.32
CA SER A 75 24.18 4.66 -20.36
C SER A 75 24.23 5.33 -18.97
N GLY A 76 24.44 4.56 -17.89
CA GLY A 76 24.47 5.07 -16.53
C GLY A 76 23.65 4.25 -15.54
N SER A 77 23.54 4.73 -14.30
CA SER A 77 22.68 4.16 -13.27
C SER A 77 21.39 4.96 -13.14
N GLU A 78 20.24 4.29 -13.17
CA GLU A 78 18.93 4.89 -12.98
C GLU A 78 18.27 4.36 -11.71
N GLU A 79 17.75 5.24 -10.86
CA GLU A 79 16.99 4.85 -9.67
C GLU A 79 15.51 4.68 -10.02
N LEU A 80 14.99 3.48 -9.78
CA LEU A 80 13.62 3.08 -10.09
C LEU A 80 12.92 2.57 -8.84
N ASN A 81 11.63 2.85 -8.70
CA ASN A 81 10.80 2.27 -7.66
C ASN A 81 10.08 1.03 -8.19
N CYS A 82 10.10 -0.03 -7.38
CA CYS A 82 9.35 -1.24 -7.60
C CYS A 82 7.91 -1.06 -7.08
N VAL A 83 6.97 -0.94 -8.01
CA VAL A 83 5.55 -0.75 -7.74
C VAL A 83 4.81 -2.06 -8.00
N TYR A 84 4.21 -2.62 -6.96
CA TYR A 84 3.31 -3.76 -7.06
C TYR A 84 1.88 -3.28 -7.32
N VAL A 85 1.27 -3.73 -8.42
CA VAL A 85 -0.12 -3.44 -8.78
C VAL A 85 -0.95 -4.69 -8.51
N PRO A 86 -1.84 -4.68 -7.49
CA PRO A 86 -2.65 -5.84 -7.17
C PRO A 86 -3.67 -6.11 -8.28
N SER A 87 -3.88 -7.40 -8.57
CA SER A 87 -4.92 -7.87 -9.47
C SER A 87 -5.97 -8.69 -8.72
N ASN A 88 -7.07 -9.03 -9.37
CA ASN A 88 -8.13 -9.89 -8.84
C ASN A 88 -7.61 -11.26 -8.36
N HIS A 89 -6.48 -11.71 -8.90
CA HIS A 89 -5.73 -12.85 -8.37
C HIS A 89 -4.72 -12.33 -7.37
N LEU A 90 -5.00 -12.51 -6.07
CA LEU A 90 -4.23 -12.01 -4.91
C LEU A 90 -2.72 -12.35 -4.91
N TYR A 91 -2.24 -13.18 -5.85
CA TYR A 91 -0.87 -13.66 -5.98
C TYR A 91 -0.25 -13.42 -7.37
N ILE A 92 -0.99 -12.82 -8.31
CA ILE A 92 -0.54 -12.50 -9.67
C ILE A 92 -0.92 -11.04 -9.91
N GLY A 93 -0.30 -10.14 -9.16
CA GLY A 93 -0.28 -8.72 -9.51
C GLY A 93 0.89 -8.41 -10.44
N ASP A 94 0.80 -7.29 -11.12
CA ASP A 94 1.89 -6.82 -11.98
C ASP A 94 2.95 -6.11 -11.13
N ILE A 95 4.20 -6.20 -11.57
CA ILE A 95 5.32 -5.48 -10.94
C ILE A 95 5.90 -4.55 -12.00
N PHE A 96 5.92 -3.25 -11.68
CA PHE A 96 6.49 -2.23 -12.54
C PHE A 96 7.72 -1.60 -11.89
N LEU A 97 8.75 -1.34 -12.69
CA LEU A 97 9.88 -0.50 -12.30
C LEU A 97 9.66 0.88 -12.92
N ILE A 98 9.46 1.90 -12.09
CA ILE A 98 9.01 3.22 -12.53
C ILE A 98 9.89 4.28 -11.88
N SER A 99 10.29 5.28 -12.67
CA SER A 99 11.03 6.45 -12.17
C SER A 99 10.23 7.18 -11.09
N SER A 100 10.89 7.69 -10.06
CA SER A 100 10.25 8.48 -9.00
C SER A 100 9.42 9.66 -9.56
N ASN A 101 9.83 10.21 -10.70
CA ASN A 101 9.15 11.34 -11.34
C ASN A 101 7.80 10.98 -11.97
N ASP A 102 7.58 9.70 -12.28
CA ASP A 102 6.37 9.20 -12.94
C ASP A 102 5.38 8.57 -11.94
N ILE A 103 5.68 8.69 -10.64
CA ILE A 103 4.87 8.13 -9.55
C ILE A 103 4.13 9.27 -8.85
N ILE A 104 2.81 9.16 -8.81
CA ILE A 104 1.96 10.07 -8.04
C ILE A 104 1.78 9.46 -6.65
N LYS A 105 2.22 10.16 -5.61
CA LYS A 105 2.10 9.71 -4.23
C LYS A 105 0.86 10.33 -3.57
N PRO A 106 -0.25 9.59 -3.42
CA PRO A 106 -1.42 10.11 -2.71
C PRO A 106 -1.13 10.22 -1.21
N ASN A 107 -1.81 11.13 -0.53
CA ASN A 107 -1.89 11.19 0.92
C ASN A 107 -2.81 10.10 1.45
N LEU A 108 -2.40 8.85 1.27
CA LEU A 108 -3.08 7.66 1.76
C LEU A 108 -2.08 6.80 2.52
N SER A 109 -2.51 6.29 3.66
CA SER A 109 -1.79 5.23 4.34
C SER A 109 -1.84 3.93 3.54
N VAL A 110 -0.84 3.06 3.73
CA VAL A 110 -0.83 1.71 3.14
C VAL A 110 -2.11 0.94 3.50
N ARG A 111 -2.64 1.15 4.71
CA ARG A 111 -3.88 0.50 5.18
C ARG A 111 -5.09 0.92 4.34
N GLU A 112 -5.26 2.21 4.08
CA GLU A 112 -6.34 2.74 3.24
C GLU A 112 -6.19 2.25 1.79
N GLY A 113 -4.96 2.20 1.27
CA GLY A 113 -4.68 1.60 -0.03
C GLY A 113 -5.12 0.13 -0.12
N ILE A 114 -4.83 -0.67 0.91
CA ILE A 114 -5.27 -2.07 0.98
C ILE A 114 -6.80 -2.17 1.03
N GLU A 115 -7.45 -1.30 1.80
CA GLU A 115 -8.92 -1.26 1.88
C GLU A 115 -9.57 -0.94 0.53
N ILE A 116 -9.00 0.02 -0.21
CA ILE A 116 -9.42 0.35 -1.58
C ILE A 116 -9.35 -0.89 -2.49
N VAL A 117 -8.25 -1.64 -2.42
CA VAL A 117 -8.05 -2.83 -3.27
C VAL A 117 -9.00 -3.95 -2.89
N ILE A 118 -9.14 -4.26 -1.58
CA ILE A 118 -10.03 -5.33 -1.10
C ILE A 118 -11.50 -5.00 -1.37
N SER A 119 -11.88 -3.73 -1.25
CA SER A 119 -13.25 -3.26 -1.56
C SER A 119 -13.53 -3.19 -3.07
N GLY A 120 -12.57 -3.51 -3.94
CA GLY A 120 -12.74 -3.37 -5.39
C GLY A 120 -12.94 -1.92 -5.83
N GLY A 121 -12.40 -0.96 -5.10
CA GLY A 121 -12.48 0.47 -5.39
C GLY A 121 -13.64 1.22 -4.73
N MET A 122 -14.51 0.56 -3.96
CA MET A 122 -15.64 1.24 -3.31
C MET A 122 -15.22 2.22 -2.20
N SER A 123 -14.09 1.96 -1.54
CA SER A 123 -13.55 2.83 -0.48
C SER A 123 -12.67 3.98 -1.02
N VAL A 124 -12.62 4.22 -2.33
CA VAL A 124 -11.81 5.33 -2.89
C VAL A 124 -12.40 6.68 -2.45
N PRO A 125 -11.62 7.57 -1.82
CA PRO A 125 -12.11 8.88 -1.43
C PRO A 125 -12.41 9.74 -2.66
N ARG A 126 -13.36 10.68 -2.52
CA ARG A 126 -13.76 11.59 -3.61
C ARG A 126 -12.64 12.52 -4.07
N ILE A 127 -11.67 12.79 -3.20
CA ILE A 127 -10.54 13.69 -3.46
C ILE A 127 -9.27 12.95 -3.03
N LEU A 128 -8.32 12.84 -3.95
CA LEU A 128 -6.98 12.32 -3.70
C LEU A 128 -6.01 13.49 -3.78
N THR A 129 -5.47 13.90 -2.63
CA THR A 129 -4.43 14.93 -2.55
C THR A 129 -3.07 14.27 -2.63
N THR A 130 -2.12 14.85 -3.37
CA THR A 130 -0.73 14.35 -3.39
C THR A 130 0.05 14.88 -2.20
N LEU A 131 1.08 14.14 -1.77
CA LEU A 131 1.97 14.60 -0.70
C LEU A 131 2.65 15.94 -1.05
N ASP A 132 3.01 16.14 -2.32
CA ASP A 132 3.65 17.38 -2.79
C ASP A 132 2.68 18.58 -2.72
N ALA A 133 1.39 18.37 -2.99
CA ALA A 133 0.38 19.43 -2.89
C ALA A 133 0.16 19.87 -1.44
N GLN A 134 0.16 18.92 -0.49
CA GLN A 134 0.05 19.21 0.94
C GLN A 134 1.25 19.99 1.49
N ALA A 135 2.46 19.69 1.00
CA ALA A 135 3.67 20.42 1.39
C ALA A 135 3.61 21.90 0.95
N ASN A 136 3.08 22.15 -0.25
CA ASN A 136 2.92 23.51 -0.77
C ASN A 136 1.85 24.31 -0.01
N GLU A 137 0.72 23.70 0.34
CA GLU A 137 -0.32 24.35 1.17
C GLU A 137 0.21 24.71 2.57
N GLY A 138 1.02 23.83 3.18
CA GLY A 138 1.66 24.10 4.47
C GLY A 138 2.68 25.25 4.42
N MET A 139 3.43 25.36 3.31
CA MET A 139 4.37 26.46 3.08
C MET A 139 3.66 27.80 2.85
N ASP A 140 2.55 27.83 2.11
CA ASP A 140 1.77 29.07 1.90
C ASP A 140 1.21 29.61 3.21
N ILE A 141 0.68 28.72 4.07
CA ILE A 141 0.13 29.09 5.38
C ILE A 141 1.23 29.56 6.34
N ALA A 142 2.44 28.99 6.27
CA ALA A 142 3.59 29.45 7.05
C ALA A 142 4.12 30.81 6.55
N GLY A 143 4.22 31.02 5.23
CA GLY A 143 4.65 32.28 4.63
C GLY A 143 3.70 33.44 4.90
N LEU A 144 2.39 33.17 4.98
CA LEU A 144 1.38 34.13 5.41
C LEU A 144 1.55 34.54 6.88
N GLN A 145 1.90 33.60 7.77
CA GLN A 145 2.11 33.88 9.19
C GLN A 145 3.39 34.68 9.44
N ASP A 146 4.48 34.39 8.73
CA ASP A 146 5.74 35.16 8.83
C ASP A 146 5.59 36.59 8.28
N SER A 147 4.78 36.79 7.24
CA SER A 147 4.46 38.11 6.71
C SER A 147 3.65 38.95 7.71
N ILE A 148 2.74 38.31 8.45
CA ILE A 148 1.96 38.96 9.51
C ILE A 148 2.85 39.28 10.72
N ALA A 149 3.72 38.34 11.15
CA ALA A 149 4.63 38.56 12.27
C ALA A 149 5.64 39.69 12.02
N THR A 150 6.16 39.80 10.80
CA THR A 150 7.09 40.87 10.40
C THR A 150 6.43 42.26 10.39
N GLN A 151 5.10 42.32 10.19
CA GLN A 151 4.34 43.58 10.13
C GLN A 151 3.85 44.05 11.50
N VAL A 152 3.88 43.19 12.53
CA VAL A 152 3.46 43.52 13.90
C VAL A 152 4.65 43.97 14.77
N ASP A 153 5.88 43.55 14.45
CA ASP A 153 7.09 43.91 15.23
C ASP A 153 7.80 45.18 14.73
N GLY A 154 7.26 45.84 13.70
CA GLY A 154 7.81 47.05 13.07
C GLY A 154 7.01 48.34 13.30
N GLY A 155 6.07 48.35 14.25
CA GLY A 155 5.17 49.48 14.55
C GLY A 155 5.36 50.07 15.94
#